data_AF-A0A929EJ30-F1
#
_entry.id   AF-A0A929EJ30-F1
#
_cell.length_a   1.000
_cell.length_b   1.000
_cell.length_c   1.000
_cell.angle_alpha   90.00
_cell.angle_beta   90.00
_cell.angle_gamma   90.00
#
_symmetry.space_group_name_H-M   'P 1'
#
loop_
_entity.id
_entity.type
_entity.pdbx_description
1 polymer ?
#
loop_
_entity_poly.entity_id
_entity_poly.type
_entity_poly.pdbx_seq_one_letter_code
_entity_poly.pdbx_strand_id
1 'polypeptide(L)' 'MDIDKLTAFFKWCTIIDGVMLALSTALFMAAPDFVYHTQTLLFDLDQSTFNAIYYSFLGLFKIVFIAFNLVPYVALRIIK' A
#
# COMPACT_ATOMS: atom_id res chain seq x y z
N MET A 1 -25.05 -11.56 1.82
CA MET A 1 -24.18 -11.25 0.66
C MET A 1 -23.58 -12.57 0.22
N ASP A 2 -23.58 -12.87 -1.08
CA ASP A 2 -23.04 -14.14 -1.58
C ASP A 2 -21.52 -14.21 -1.33
N ILE A 3 -21.00 -15.38 -0.96
CA ILE A 3 -19.55 -15.61 -0.77
C ILE A 3 -18.79 -15.24 -2.04
N ASP A 4 -19.44 -15.39 -3.21
CA ASP A 4 -18.89 -14.97 -4.50
C ASP A 4 -18.69 -13.46 -4.61
N LYS A 5 -19.67 -12.67 -4.14
CA LYS A 5 -19.58 -11.21 -4.13
C LYS A 5 -18.51 -10.73 -3.15
N LEU A 6 -18.41 -11.37 -1.98
CA LEU A 6 -17.39 -11.03 -0.98
C LEU A 6 -15.98 -11.37 -1.48
N THR A 7 -15.81 -12.52 -2.14
CA THR A 7 -14.54 -12.91 -2.76
C THR A 7 -14.14 -11.95 -3.87
N ALA A 8 -15.09 -11.52 -4.71
CA ALA A 8 -14.84 -10.54 -5.76
C ALA A 8 -14.44 -9.16 -5.19
N PHE A 9 -15.08 -8.74 -4.10
CA PHE A 9 -14.73 -7.50 -3.39
C PHE A 9 -13.28 -7.53 -2.89
N PHE A 10 -12.91 -8.52 -2.06
CA PHE A 10 -11.55 -8.62 -1.54
C PHE A 10 -10.49 -8.84 -2.62
N LYS A 11 -10.86 -9.49 -3.74
CA LYS A 11 -9.97 -9.59 -4.92
C LYS A 11 -9.61 -8.19 -5.44
N TRP A 12 -10.61 -7.34 -5.68
CA TRP A 12 -10.38 -6.00 -6.21
C TRP A 12 -9.66 -5.10 -5.20
N CYS A 13 -9.99 -5.18 -3.91
CA CYS A 13 -9.24 -4.47 -2.88
C CYS A 13 -7.76 -4.90 -2.86
N THR A 14 -7.48 -6.21 -2.95
CA THR A 14 -6.11 -6.72 -3.04
C THR A 14 -5.37 -6.21 -4.28
N ILE A 15 -6.04 -6.13 -5.43
CA ILE A 15 -5.42 -5.62 -6.67
C ILE A 15 -5.12 -4.13 -6.54
N ILE A 16 -6.10 -3.33 -6.12
CA ILE A 16 -5.98 -1.87 -6.05
C ILE A 16 -4.91 -1.49 -5.03
N ASP A 17 -5.00 -2.01 -3.81
CA ASP A 17 -4.05 -1.69 -2.74
C ASP A 17 -2.65 -2.25 -3.03
N GLY A 18 -2.58 -3.42 -3.67
CA GLY A 18 -1.32 -4.01 -4.11
C GLY A 18 -0.62 -3.17 -5.18
N VAL A 19 -1.36 -2.69 -6.18
CA VAL A 19 -0.85 -1.77 -7.20
C VAL A 19 -0.42 -0.45 -6.57
N MET A 20 -1.19 0.09 -5.62
CA MET A 20 -0.85 1.33 -4.93
C MET A 20 0.46 1.18 -4.14
N LEU A 21 0.62 0.09 -3.38
CA LEU A 21 1.86 -0.22 -2.66
C LEU A 21 3.05 -0.37 -3.62
N ALA A 22 2.86 -1.10 -4.72
CA ALA A 22 3.92 -1.33 -5.71
C ALA A 22 4.33 -0.03 -6.41
N LEU A 23 3.37 0.81 -6.81
CA LEU A 23 3.64 2.11 -7.43
C LEU A 23 4.34 3.06 -6.46
N SER A 24 3.87 3.18 -5.22
CA SER A 24 4.53 4.02 -4.20
C SER A 24 5.97 3.57 -3.95
N THR A 25 6.18 2.26 -3.82
CA THR A 25 7.50 1.68 -3.62
C THR A 25 8.42 1.89 -4.84
N ALA A 26 7.90 1.70 -6.06
CA ALA A 26 8.66 1.90 -7.29
C ALA A 26 9.01 3.38 -7.52
N LEU A 27 8.07 4.30 -7.28
CA LEU A 27 8.31 5.74 -7.39
C LEU A 27 9.36 6.21 -6.39
N PHE A 28 9.31 5.72 -5.15
CA PHE A 28 10.31 6.05 -4.14
C PHE A 28 11.71 5.52 -4.48
N MET A 29 11.82 4.34 -5.08
CA MET A 29 13.11 3.80 -5.54
C MET A 29 13.63 4.48 -6.82
N ALA A 30 12.75 4.79 -7.78
CA ALA A 30 13.14 5.31 -9.09
C ALA A 30 13.38 6.82 -9.10
N ALA A 31 12.65 7.57 -8.28
CA ALA A 31 12.71 9.02 -8.23
C ALA A 31 12.51 9.54 -6.78
N PRO A 32 13.42 9.20 -5.84
CA PRO A 32 13.31 9.61 -4.44
C PRO A 32 13.25 11.13 -4.29
N ASP A 33 14.01 11.87 -5.10
CA ASP A 33 14.02 13.35 -5.07
C ASP A 33 12.71 13.96 -5.55
N PHE A 34 12.02 13.34 -6.52
CA PHE A 34 10.71 13.80 -6.97
C PHE A 34 9.64 13.61 -5.89
N VAL A 35 9.67 12.46 -5.21
CA VAL A 35 8.77 12.16 -4.10
C VAL A 35 9.05 13.07 -2.91
N TYR A 36 10.32 13.33 -2.62
CA TYR A 36 10.74 14.27 -1.59
C TYR A 36 10.29 15.70 -1.90
N HIS A 37 10.57 16.23 -3.10
CA HIS A 37 10.21 17.60 -3.46
C HIS A 37 8.70 17.83 -3.45
N THR A 38 7.93 16.88 -3.97
CA THR A 38 6.46 17.02 -4.02
C THR A 38 5.82 17.00 -2.64
N GLN A 39 6.33 16.20 -1.69
CA GLN A 39 5.83 16.20 -0.32
C GLN A 39 6.41 17.33 0.54
N THR A 40 7.65 17.76 0.32
CA THR A 40 8.25 18.88 1.07
C THR A 40 7.66 20.23 0.72
N LEU A 41 7.06 20.35 -0.48
CA LEU A 41 6.18 21.48 -0.84
C LEU A 41 5.00 21.66 0.13
N LEU A 42 4.55 20.59 0.80
CA LEU A 42 3.45 20.62 1.78
C LEU A 42 3.96 20.67 3.23
N PHE A 43 5.17 20.19 3.50
CA PHE A 43 5.73 20.08 4.84
C PHE A 43 7.23 20.33 4.84
N ASP A 44 7.71 21.25 5.68
CA ASP A 44 9.15 21.51 5.81
C ASP A 44 9.81 20.38 6.63
N LEU A 45 10.35 19.39 5.94
CA LEU A 45 10.93 18.17 6.53
C LEU A 45 12.34 17.98 5.99
N ASP A 46 13.26 17.65 6.90
CA ASP A 46 14.60 17.22 6.51
C ASP A 46 14.56 15.86 5.77
N GLN A 47 15.47 15.66 4.83
CA GLN A 47 15.50 14.47 3.96
C GLN A 47 15.64 13.17 4.75
N SER A 48 16.38 13.18 5.87
CA SER A 48 16.54 12.02 6.75
C SER A 48 15.22 11.64 7.44
N THR A 49 14.48 12.64 7.91
CA THR A 49 13.18 12.47 8.57
C THR A 49 12.12 12.01 7.57
N PHE A 50 12.12 12.60 6.39
CA PHE A 50 11.23 12.20 5.30
C PHE A 50 11.38 10.72 4.94
N ASN A 51 12.62 10.27 4.71
CA ASN A 51 12.90 8.89 4.34
C ASN A 51 12.46 7.91 5.44
N ALA A 52 12.69 8.25 6.71
CA ALA A 52 12.26 7.43 7.83
C ALA A 52 10.72 7.31 7.89
N ILE A 53 10.00 8.43 7.80
CA ILE A 53 8.53 8.46 7.82
C ILE A 53 7.96 7.70 6.62
N TYR A 54 8.49 7.94 5.42
CA TYR A 54 8.00 7.30 4.21
C TYR A 54 8.23 5.78 4.23
N TYR A 55 9.40 5.33 4.70
CA TYR A 55 9.68 3.91 4.89
C TYR A 55 8.76 3.27 5.93
N SER A 56 8.51 3.95 7.06
CA SER A 56 7.53 3.51 8.06
C SER A 56 6.12 3.44 7.49
N PHE A 57 5.73 4.42 6.66
CA PHE A 57 4.43 4.44 5.97
C PHE A 57 4.29 3.25 5.02
N LEU A 58 5.30 2.97 4.17
CA LEU A 58 5.29 1.78 3.29
C LEU A 58 5.18 0.49 4.11
N GLY A 59 5.91 0.39 5.22
CA GLY A 59 5.84 -0.76 6.13
C GLY A 59 4.44 -0.95 6.73
N LEU A 60 3.85 0.12 7.26
CA LEU A 60 2.50 0.09 7.82
C LEU A 60 1.45 -0.24 6.74
N PHE A 61 1.54 0.41 5.57
CA PHE A 61 0.64 0.15 4.45
C PHE A 61 0.71 -1.32 4.01
N LYS A 62 1.91 -1.91 3.96
CA LYS A 62 2.11 -3.33 3.67
C LYS A 62 1.43 -4.23 4.70
N ILE A 63 1.54 -3.92 6.00
CA ILE A 63 0.89 -4.71 7.07
C ILE A 63 -0.63 -4.63 6.93
N VAL A 64 -1.18 -3.43 6.75
CA VAL A 64 -2.63 -3.22 6.59
C VAL A 64 -3.13 -3.94 5.33
N PHE A 65 -2.43 -3.81 4.21
CA PHE A 65 -2.71 -4.53 2.97
C PHE A 65 -2.79 -6.04 3.18
N ILE A 66 -1.79 -6.63 3.84
CA ILE A 66 -1.75 -8.07 4.09
C ILE A 66 -2.90 -8.49 5.01
N ALA A 67 -3.06 -7.82 6.16
CA ALA A 67 -4.01 -8.23 7.18
C ALA A 67 -5.48 -8.03 6.76
N PHE A 68 -5.80 -6.95 6.05
CA PHE A 68 -7.17 -6.57 5.75
C PHE A 68 -7.63 -6.88 4.32
N ASN A 69 -6.71 -7.11 3.37
CA ASN A 69 -7.09 -7.41 1.98
C ASN A 69 -6.64 -8.81 1.55
N LEU A 70 -5.34 -9.05 1.60
CA LEU A 70 -4.78 -10.29 1.06
C LEU A 70 -5.19 -11.52 1.90
N VAL A 71 -5.07 -11.45 3.23
CA VAL A 71 -5.43 -12.55 4.12
C VAL A 71 -6.91 -12.91 4.01
N PRO A 72 -7.87 -11.96 4.07
CA PRO A 72 -9.29 -12.28 3.88
C PRO A 72 -9.61 -12.84 2.49
N TYR A 73 -8.97 -12.32 1.43
CA TYR A 73 -9.11 -12.86 0.08
C TYR A 73 -8.66 -14.33 0.02
N VAL A 74 -7.47 -14.63 0.56
CA VAL A 74 -6.92 -16.00 0.58
C VAL A 74 -7.81 -16.92 1.42
N ALA A 75 -8.27 -16.47 2.59
CA ALA A 75 -9.19 -17.25 3.43
C ALA A 75 -10.48 -17.61 2.67
N LEU A 76 -11.10 -16.65 1.97
CA LEU A 76 -12.30 -16.90 1.17
C LEU A 76 -12.04 -17.88 0.02
N ARG A 77 -10.85 -17.82 -0.60
CA ARG A 77 -10.43 -18.76 -1.65
C ARG A 77 -10.14 -20.17 -1.15
N ILE A 78 -9.90 -20.35 0.15
CA ILE A 78 -9.72 -21.66 0.80
C ILE A 78 -11.07 -22.24 1.23
N ILE A 79 -11.98 -21.39 1.74
CA ILE A 79 -13.31 -21.81 2.22
C ILE A 79 -14.22 -22.20 1.04
N LYS A 80 -14.08 -21.51 -0.10
CA LYS A 80 -14.82 -21.78 -1.32
C LYS A 80 -14.28 -23.02 -2.04
#